data_AF-A0A2D6M9K0-F1
#
_entry.id   AF-A0A2D6M9K0-F1
#
_cell.length_a   1.000
_cell.length_b   1.000
_cell.length_c   1.000
_cell.angle_alpha   90.00
_cell.angle_beta   90.00
_cell.angle_gamma   90.00
#
_symmetry.space_group_name_H-M   'P 1'
#
loop_
_entity.id
_entity.type
_entity.pdbx_description
1 polymer ?
#
loop_
_entity_poly.entity_id
_entity_poly.type
_entity_poly.pdbx_seq_one_letter_code
_entity_poly.pdbx_strand_id
1 'polypeptide(L)'
;MHKDEKLKEKVLTARKLGAVTWLDKMQDLLEQPIEPQQVQLVREKLQHARWLASKLVSIFGDKQTIENVGDPVIKVIWSDDGSPELKDKESTRALRGSNKENDNKPDTNTIN
;
A
#
# COMPACT_ATOMS: atom_id res chain seq x y z
N MET A 1 2.01 -13.18 -29.39
CA MET A 1 3.33 -13.40 -28.75
C MET A 1 3.30 -14.53 -27.72
N HIS A 2 2.44 -15.55 -27.89
CA HIS A 2 2.28 -16.66 -26.93
C HIS A 2 2.84 -18.00 -27.44
N LYS A 3 3.50 -18.02 -28.61
CA LYS A 3 3.90 -19.26 -29.28
C LYS A 3 5.34 -19.71 -28.99
N ASP A 4 6.21 -18.81 -28.50
CA ASP A 4 7.63 -19.11 -28.23
C ASP A 4 8.05 -18.66 -26.82
N GLU A 5 8.04 -19.58 -25.85
CA GLU A 5 8.42 -19.28 -24.47
C GLU A 5 9.89 -18.84 -24.37
N LYS A 6 10.79 -19.48 -25.13
CA LYS A 6 12.21 -19.08 -25.20
C LYS A 6 12.41 -17.65 -25.68
N LEU A 7 11.58 -17.19 -26.62
CA LEU A 7 11.66 -15.81 -27.12
C LEU A 7 11.17 -14.84 -26.05
N LYS A 8 10.07 -15.17 -25.37
CA LYS A 8 9.53 -14.38 -24.27
C LYS A 8 10.55 -14.22 -23.14
N GLU A 9 11.24 -15.28 -22.73
CA GLU A 9 12.31 -15.22 -21.73
C GLU A 9 13.47 -14.34 -22.18
N LYS A 10 13.91 -14.46 -23.44
CA LYS A 10 14.94 -13.59 -24.02
C LYS A 10 14.52 -12.11 -24.03
N VAL A 11 13.26 -11.82 -24.33
CA VAL A 11 12.72 -10.45 -24.29
C VAL A 11 12.68 -9.92 -22.85
N LEU A 12 12.28 -10.74 -21.89
CA LEU A 12 12.25 -10.34 -20.47
C LEU A 12 13.65 -10.11 -19.90
N THR A 13 14.62 -10.95 -20.26
CA THR A 13 16.03 -10.76 -19.86
C THR A 13 16.62 -9.52 -20.51
N ALA A 14 16.40 -9.30 -21.81
CA ALA A 14 16.82 -8.08 -22.50
C ALA A 14 16.19 -6.83 -21.87
N ARG A 15 14.92 -6.89 -21.45
CA ARG A 15 14.23 -5.80 -20.76
C ARG A 15 14.90 -5.45 -19.43
N LYS A 16 15.24 -6.45 -18.62
CA LYS A 16 15.95 -6.27 -17.35
C LYS A 16 17.33 -5.65 -17.57
N LEU A 17 18.10 -6.23 -18.50
CA LEU A 17 19.44 -5.74 -18.83
C LEU A 17 19.38 -4.30 -19.33
N GLY A 18 18.47 -4.00 -20.26
CA GLY A 18 18.27 -2.64 -20.76
C GLY A 18 17.95 -1.64 -19.67
N ALA A 19 17.07 -1.97 -18.73
CA ALA A 19 16.73 -1.09 -17.62
C ALA A 19 17.95 -0.79 -16.72
N VAL A 20 18.75 -1.80 -16.39
CA VAL A 20 19.98 -1.62 -15.60
C VAL A 20 21.01 -0.79 -16.35
N THR A 21 21.26 -1.08 -17.63
CA THR A 21 22.21 -0.31 -18.46
C THR A 21 21.79 1.15 -18.63
N TRP A 22 20.49 1.44 -18.71
CA TRP A 22 20.01 2.82 -18.75
C TRP A 22 20.24 3.54 -17.42
N LEU A 23 20.07 2.87 -16.29
CA LEU A 23 20.37 3.45 -14.97
C LEU A 23 21.85 3.74 -14.80
N ASP A 24 22.74 2.83 -15.21
CA ASP A 24 24.20 3.05 -15.15
C ASP A 24 24.60 4.28 -15.97
N LYS A 25 24.07 4.42 -17.19
CA LYS A 25 24.32 5.62 -18.03
C LYS A 25 23.84 6.92 -17.39
N MET A 26 22.76 6.86 -16.60
CA MET A 26 22.24 8.03 -15.90
C MET A 26 23.10 8.38 -14.68
N GLN A 27 23.67 7.36 -14.02
CA GLN A 27 24.64 7.53 -12.94
C GLN A 27 25.89 8.24 -13.49
N ASP A 28 26.42 7.80 -14.63
CA ASP A 28 27.56 8.45 -15.30
C ASP A 28 27.25 9.92 -15.63
N LEU A 29 26.02 10.20 -16.08
CA LEU A 29 25.59 11.57 -16.42
C LEU A 29 25.51 12.46 -15.16
N LEU A 30 25.11 11.90 -14.02
CA LEU A 30 25.08 12.62 -12.74
C LEU A 30 26.47 12.97 -12.20
N GLU A 31 27.48 12.14 -12.49
CA GLU A 31 28.87 12.38 -12.05
C GLU A 31 29.60 13.40 -12.93
N GLN A 32 29.13 13.62 -14.17
CA GLN A 32 29.72 14.59 -15.08
C GLN A 32 29.45 16.03 -14.62
N PRO A 33 30.41 16.96 -14.80
CA PRO A 33 30.17 18.38 -14.58
C PRO A 33 29.19 18.91 -15.61
N ILE A 34 28.02 19.35 -15.16
CA ILE A 34 26.94 19.87 -16.01
C ILE A 34 26.96 21.39 -16.02
N GLU A 35 26.90 21.99 -17.21
CA GLU A 35 26.76 23.42 -17.37
C GLU A 35 25.36 23.90 -16.89
N PRO A 36 25.24 25.04 -16.20
CA PRO A 36 23.98 25.49 -15.62
C PRO A 36 22.79 25.56 -16.59
N GLN A 37 22.97 25.88 -17.87
CA GLN A 37 21.84 25.96 -18.79
C GLN A 37 21.33 24.58 -19.24
N GLN A 38 22.14 23.52 -19.08
CA GLN A 38 21.77 22.15 -19.45
C GLN A 38 21.12 21.36 -18.31
N VAL A 39 21.17 21.88 -17.08
CA VAL A 39 20.67 21.21 -15.87
C VAL A 39 19.21 20.77 -16.02
N GLN A 40 18.35 21.62 -16.60
CA GLN A 40 16.94 21.28 -16.78
C GLN A 40 16.76 20.09 -17.75
N LEU A 41 17.49 20.08 -18.86
CA LEU A 41 17.41 19.00 -19.84
C LEU A 41 17.95 17.68 -19.28
N VAL A 42 19.02 17.75 -18.49
CA VAL A 42 19.56 16.58 -17.78
C VAL A 42 18.55 16.03 -16.78
N ARG A 43 17.91 16.91 -15.99
CA ARG A 43 16.89 16.51 -15.03
C ARG A 43 15.74 15.74 -15.70
N GLU A 44 15.24 16.23 -16.84
CA GLU A 44 14.18 15.52 -17.56
C GLU A 44 14.65 14.14 -18.06
N LYS A 45 15.88 14.03 -18.60
CA LYS A 45 16.44 12.74 -19.00
C LYS A 45 16.50 11.74 -17.84
N LEU A 46 16.97 12.19 -16.68
CA LEU A 46 17.06 11.35 -15.47
C LEU A 46 15.67 10.91 -15.01
N GLN A 47 14.70 11.82 -15.00
CA GLN A 47 13.32 11.52 -14.61
C GLN A 47 12.67 10.51 -15.57
N HIS A 48 12.88 10.69 -16.88
CA HIS A 48 12.38 9.76 -17.90
C HIS A 48 13.00 8.37 -17.77
N ALA A 49 14.31 8.28 -17.51
CA ALA A 49 14.99 7.01 -17.31
C ALA A 49 14.45 6.27 -16.06
N ARG A 50 14.27 6.99 -14.95
CA ARG A 50 13.65 6.44 -13.73
C ARG A 50 12.23 5.94 -13.99
N TRP A 51 11.41 6.74 -14.69
CA TRP A 51 10.05 6.35 -15.05
C TRP A 51 10.04 5.10 -15.94
N LEU A 52 10.89 5.05 -16.96
CA LEU A 52 11.01 3.90 -17.85
C LEU A 52 11.43 2.64 -17.08
N ALA A 53 12.42 2.74 -16.20
CA ALA A 53 12.89 1.62 -15.38
C ALA A 53 11.76 1.01 -14.53
N SER A 54 10.89 1.84 -13.95
CA SER A 54 9.72 1.40 -13.16
C SER A 54 8.71 0.58 -13.97
N LYS A 55 8.63 0.81 -15.29
CA LYS A 55 7.74 0.07 -16.20
C LYS A 55 8.39 -1.18 -16.77
N LEU A 56 9.71 -1.17 -16.95
CA LEU A 56 10.44 -2.30 -17.48
C LEU A 56 10.68 -3.39 -16.43
N VAL A 57 10.97 -3.02 -15.18
CA VAL A 57 11.25 -3.97 -14.10
C VAL A 57 10.49 -3.57 -12.85
N SER A 58 9.67 -4.49 -12.35
CA SER A 58 8.80 -4.26 -11.17
C SER A 58 9.56 -3.91 -9.89
N ILE A 59 10.84 -4.29 -9.78
CA ILE A 59 11.67 -3.99 -8.61
C ILE A 59 11.94 -2.50 -8.44
N PHE A 60 11.98 -1.75 -9.55
CA PHE A 60 12.18 -0.29 -9.57
C PHE A 60 10.85 0.48 -9.51
N GLY A 61 9.74 -0.23 -9.29
CA GLY A 61 8.45 0.41 -9.00
C GLY A 61 8.48 1.15 -7.66
N ASP A 62 7.63 2.15 -7.54
CA ASP A 62 7.44 2.85 -6.27
C ASP A 62 6.86 1.89 -5.22
N LYS A 63 7.48 1.85 -4.04
CA LYS A 63 7.06 0.97 -2.94
C LYS A 63 6.32 1.80 -1.91
N GLN A 64 5.01 1.63 -1.86
CA GLN A 64 4.19 2.21 -0.80
C GLN A 64 3.94 1.14 0.27
N THR A 65 4.51 1.33 1.46
CA THR A 65 4.17 0.56 2.65
C THR A 65 2.98 1.24 3.32
N ILE A 66 1.79 0.66 3.18
CA ILE A 66 0.61 1.12 3.90
C ILE A 66 0.61 0.39 5.24
N GLU A 67 1.09 1.07 6.27
CA GLU A 67 0.94 0.59 7.64
C GLU A 67 -0.48 0.87 8.11
N ASN A 68 -1.31 -0.17 8.13
CA ASN A 68 -2.63 -0.10 8.73
C ASN A 68 -2.43 -0.05 10.26
N VAL A 69 -2.37 1.15 10.83
CA VAL A 69 -2.32 1.35 12.28
C VAL A 69 -3.71 1.06 12.86
N GLY A 70 -3.97 -0.22 13.16
CA GLY A 70 -5.22 -0.75 13.75
C GLY A 70 -5.61 -2.12 13.19
N ASP A 71 -6.60 -2.78 13.80
CA ASP A 71 -7.21 -4.00 13.23
C ASP A 71 -8.20 -3.59 12.12
N PRO A 72 -7.91 -3.81 10.83
CA PRO A 72 -8.85 -3.47 9.78
C PRO A 72 -10.01 -4.47 9.81
N VAL A 73 -11.12 -4.11 10.47
CA VAL A 73 -12.39 -4.84 10.37
C VAL A 73 -13.00 -4.55 9.01
N ILE A 74 -12.51 -5.22 7.97
CA ILE A 74 -13.04 -5.10 6.61
C ILE A 74 -14.36 -5.89 6.52
N LYS A 75 -15.50 -5.22 6.73
CA LYS A 75 -16.82 -5.80 6.45
C LYS A 75 -17.18 -5.57 4.99
N VAL A 76 -17.09 -6.61 4.18
CA VAL A 76 -17.57 -6.60 2.79
C VAL A 76 -19.00 -7.14 2.78
N ILE A 77 -20.00 -6.29 2.54
CA ILE A 77 -21.39 -6.70 2.32
C ILE A 77 -21.66 -6.56 0.84
N TRP A 78 -21.91 -7.69 0.18
CA TRP A 78 -22.39 -7.73 -1.20
C TRP A 78 -23.91 -7.74 -1.15
N SER A 79 -24.53 -6.67 -1.65
CA SER A 79 -25.97 -6.68 -1.93
C SER A 79 -26.15 -7.18 -3.36
N ASP A 80 -26.45 -8.47 -3.51
CA ASP A 80 -27.05 -8.97 -4.74
C ASP A 80 -28.48 -8.40 -4.78
N ASP A 81 -28.85 -7.85 -5.91
CA ASP A 81 -30.11 -7.21 -6.24
C ASP A 81 -31.36 -7.88 -5.63
N GLY A 82 -31.91 -7.24 -4.58
CA GLY A 82 -33.20 -7.63 -4.00
C GLY A 82 -33.51 -7.05 -2.63
N SER A 83 -33.74 -5.72 -2.57
CA SER A 83 -34.33 -4.91 -1.48
C SER A 83 -33.39 -4.27 -0.45
N PRO A 84 -33.57 -2.96 -0.14
CA PRO A 84 -33.02 -2.33 1.04
C PRO A 84 -34.01 -2.53 2.19
N GLU A 85 -33.97 -3.67 2.88
CA GLU A 85 -34.56 -3.74 4.22
C GLU A 85 -33.53 -3.25 5.24
N LEU A 86 -33.40 -1.93 5.35
CA LEU A 86 -33.03 -1.32 6.62
C LEU A 86 -34.20 -1.55 7.58
N LYS A 87 -34.25 -2.72 8.20
CA LYS A 87 -35.07 -2.94 9.39
C LYS A 87 -34.36 -2.26 10.55
N ASP A 88 -34.67 -0.99 10.74
CA ASP A 88 -34.66 -0.38 12.06
C ASP A 88 -35.56 -1.23 12.96
N LYS A 89 -34.95 -2.13 13.72
CA LYS A 89 -35.58 -2.78 14.87
C LYS A 89 -34.64 -2.64 16.06
N GLU A 90 -34.99 -1.63 16.84
CA GLU A 90 -34.62 -1.39 18.23
C GLU A 90 -34.04 -2.60 18.96
N SER A 91 -32.77 -2.48 19.35
CA SER A 91 -32.26 -2.67 20.70
C SER A 91 -30.83 -3.19 20.61
N THR A 92 -29.88 -2.29 20.83
CA THR A 92 -28.56 -2.64 21.34
C THR A 92 -28.73 -3.45 22.62
N ARG A 93 -28.79 -4.79 22.50
CA ARG A 93 -28.74 -5.71 23.63
C ARG A 93 -27.48 -6.56 23.50
N ALA A 94 -26.35 -5.97 23.87
CA ALA A 94 -25.19 -6.76 24.27
C ALA A 94 -25.52 -7.43 25.61
N LEU A 95 -26.12 -8.63 25.56
CA LEU A 95 -26.14 -9.56 26.69
C LEU A 95 -24.72 -10.10 26.87
N ARG A 96 -23.87 -9.37 27.60
CA ARG A 96 -22.72 -9.95 28.28
C ARG A 96 -22.93 -9.71 29.77
N GLY A 97 -23.30 -10.79 30.47
CA GLY A 97 -23.73 -10.75 31.86
C GLY A 97 -22.71 -10.11 32.79
N SER A 98 -23.17 -9.17 33.60
CA SER A 98 -22.56 -8.93 34.90
C SER A 98 -23.17 -9.94 35.89
N ASN A 99 -22.32 -10.73 36.53
CA ASN A 99 -22.70 -11.40 37.76
C ASN A 99 -22.96 -10.30 38.80
N LYS A 100 -24.19 -10.26 39.33
CA LYS A 100 -24.49 -9.53 40.56
C LYS A 100 -24.04 -10.39 41.74
N GLU A 101 -22.93 -10.04 42.35
CA GLU A 101 -22.67 -10.42 43.74
C GLU A 101 -23.47 -9.48 44.66
N ASN A 102 -24.26 -10.08 45.54
CA ASN A 102 -25.02 -9.38 46.57
C ASN A 102 -24.12 -9.11 47.76
N ASP A 103 -23.75 -7.85 47.98
CA ASP A 103 -23.16 -7.42 49.26
C ASP A 103 -24.08 -6.41 49.94
N ASN A 104 -24.91 -6.92 50.85
CA ASN A 104 -25.52 -6.11 51.90
C ASN A 104 -24.47 -5.92 53.01
N LYS A 105 -23.93 -4.71 53.17
CA LYS A 105 -23.29 -4.33 54.44
C LYS A 105 -23.55 -2.84 54.72
N PRO A 106 -24.03 -2.48 55.93
CA PRO A 106 -24.34 -1.09 56.26
C PRO A 106 -23.07 -0.29 56.54
N ASP A 107 -23.03 0.94 56.01
CA ASP A 107 -21.96 1.90 56.20
C ASP A 107 -21.85 2.32 57.68
N THR A 108 -20.73 1.99 58.32
CA THR A 108 -20.30 2.65 59.56
C THR A 108 -19.15 3.59 59.22
N ASN A 109 -19.50 4.85 58.93
CA ASN A 109 -18.58 5.97 59.09
C ASN A 109 -18.64 6.44 60.55
N THR A 110 -17.55 6.27 61.28
CA THR A 110 -17.25 7.09 62.47
C THR A 110 -15.87 7.68 62.31
N ILE A 111 -15.87 9.01 62.24
CA ILE A 111 -14.72 9.91 62.32
C ILE A 111 -14.27 9.95 63.79
N ASN A 112 -12.97 9.74 64.03
CA ASN A 112 -12.11 10.48 64.95
C ASN A 112 -10.66 10.06 64.74
#